data_AF-A0A2X1JL19-F1
#
_entry.id   AF-A0A2X1JL19-F1
#
_cell.length_a   1.000
_cell.length_b   1.000
_cell.length_c   1.000
_cell.angle_alpha   90.00
_cell.angle_beta   90.00
_cell.angle_gamma   90.00
#
_symmetry.space_group_name_H-M   'P 1'
#
loop_
_entity.id
_entity.type
_entity.pdbx_description
1 polymer ?
#
loop_
_entity_poly.entity_id
_entity_poly.type
_entity_poly.pdbx_seq_one_letter_code
_entity_poly.pdbx_strand_id
1 'polypeptide(L)'
;MKFVKRCRFLTGEYRNPRLFDVTMALCVEMLISGKLAKDDAEARAKLQAVLDNGKAAEVFGRMVAAQKGPTDFVENYAKYLPTAMLTKAVYADTEGFVSEMDTRALGMAVVAMGGGTPSGI
;
A
#
# COMPACT_ATOMS: atom_id res chain seq x y z
N MET A 1 -0.53 -9.30 -3.81
CA MET A 1 0.43 -8.82 -2.77
C MET A 1 0.28 -7.32 -2.41
N LYS A 2 0.29 -6.37 -3.36
CA LYS A 2 0.26 -4.91 -3.05
C LYS A 2 -1.06 -4.41 -2.44
N PHE A 3 -2.21 -4.91 -2.91
CA PHE A 3 -3.53 -4.54 -2.37
C PHE A 3 -3.72 -4.95 -0.91
N VAL A 4 -3.22 -6.13 -0.52
CA VAL A 4 -3.21 -6.57 0.89
C VAL A 4 -2.47 -5.57 1.77
N LYS A 5 -1.28 -5.11 1.35
CA LYS A 5 -0.50 -4.12 2.10
C LYS A 5 -1.26 -2.79 2.23
N ARG A 6 -2.04 -2.39 1.23
CA ARG A 6 -2.86 -1.17 1.29
C ARG A 6 -4.02 -1.33 2.28
N CYS A 7 -4.76 -2.44 2.24
CA CYS A 7 -5.82 -2.70 3.22
C CYS A 7 -5.27 -2.68 4.65
N ARG A 8 -4.18 -3.41 4.92
CA ARG A 8 -3.53 -3.43 6.25
C ARG A 8 -2.97 -2.08 6.70
N PHE A 9 -2.51 -1.25 5.77
CA PHE A 9 -2.05 0.10 6.08
C PHE A 9 -3.21 1.01 6.53
N LEU A 10 -4.35 0.92 5.81
CA LEU A 10 -5.55 1.72 6.07
C LEU A 10 -6.31 1.25 7.31
N THR A 11 -6.32 -0.05 7.60
CA THR A 11 -6.93 -0.62 8.83
C THR A 11 -6.05 -0.50 10.06
N GLY A 12 -4.80 -0.03 9.91
CA GLY A 12 -3.85 0.12 11.01
C GLY A 12 -3.14 -1.15 11.46
N GLU A 13 -3.41 -2.30 10.81
CA GLU A 13 -2.81 -3.60 11.13
C GLU A 13 -1.28 -3.61 10.88
N TYR A 14 -0.81 -2.94 9.84
CA TYR A 14 0.63 -2.81 9.56
C TYR A 14 0.94 -1.55 8.73
N ARG A 15 1.76 -0.65 9.28
CA ARG A 15 2.21 0.59 8.62
C ARG A 15 3.73 0.59 8.52
N ASN A 16 4.28 0.47 7.31
CA ASN A 16 5.72 0.63 7.09
C ASN A 16 6.10 2.11 7.31
N PRO A 17 7.08 2.45 8.19
CA PRO A 17 7.40 3.83 8.54
C PRO A 17 7.79 4.69 7.34
N ARG A 18 8.65 4.19 6.44
CA ARG A 18 9.09 4.95 5.26
C ARG A 18 7.94 5.25 4.30
N LEU A 19 7.04 4.27 4.11
CA LEU A 19 5.87 4.48 3.26
C LEU A 19 4.87 5.44 3.91
N PHE A 20 4.73 5.36 5.24
CA PHE A 20 3.87 6.23 6.01
C PHE A 20 4.31 7.69 5.90
N ASP A 21 5.60 7.97 6.10
CA ASP A 21 6.15 9.32 6.06
C ASP A 21 5.94 9.98 4.69
N VAL A 22 6.27 9.26 3.61
CA VAL A 22 6.07 9.76 2.24
C VAL A 22 4.59 9.98 1.93
N THR A 23 3.71 9.05 2.32
CA THR A 23 2.27 9.19 2.08
C THR A 23 1.69 10.36 2.87
N MET A 24 2.10 10.53 4.12
CA MET A 24 1.65 11.62 4.98
C MET A 24 2.09 12.98 4.43
N ALA A 25 3.35 13.12 4.04
CA ALA A 25 3.87 14.35 3.46
C ALA A 25 3.10 14.77 2.20
N LEU A 26 2.83 13.83 1.29
CA LEU A 26 2.04 14.10 0.08
C LEU A 26 0.61 14.52 0.41
N CYS A 27 -0.04 13.87 1.37
CA CYS A 27 -1.41 14.21 1.75
C CYS A 27 -1.52 15.55 2.48
N VAL A 28 -0.51 15.94 3.27
CA VAL A 28 -0.45 17.26 3.91
C VAL A 28 -0.42 18.36 2.86
N GLU A 29 0.48 18.25 1.88
CA GLU A 29 0.58 19.22 0.77
C GLU A 29 -0.75 19.35 0.01
N MET A 30 -1.45 18.23 -0.22
CA MET A 30 -2.77 18.22 -0.85
C MET A 30 -3.84 18.94 -0.02
N LEU A 31 -3.84 18.76 1.31
CA LEU A 31 -4.82 19.41 2.20
C LEU A 31 -4.59 20.92 2.29
N ILE A 32 -3.33 21.36 2.38
CA ILE A 32 -2.99 22.78 2.42
C ILE A 32 -3.30 23.43 1.06
N SER A 33 -2.87 22.81 -0.04
CA SER A 33 -3.17 23.30 -1.41
C SER A 33 -4.67 23.35 -1.69
N GLY A 34 -5.43 22.37 -1.18
CA GLY A 34 -6.88 22.32 -1.27
C GLY A 34 -7.62 23.26 -0.31
N LYS A 35 -6.91 24.06 0.50
CA LYS A 35 -7.47 24.93 1.55
C LYS A 35 -8.33 24.19 2.59
N LEU A 36 -8.05 22.90 2.80
CA LEU A 36 -8.73 22.03 3.77
C LEU A 36 -8.00 21.98 5.12
N ALA A 37 -6.77 22.49 5.19
CA ALA A 37 -6.00 22.71 6.41
C ALA A 37 -5.19 24.01 6.28
N LYS A 38 -4.92 24.69 7.40
CA LYS A 38 -4.21 25.96 7.43
C LYS A 38 -2.70 25.79 7.52
N ASP A 39 -2.24 24.72 8.15
CA ASP A 39 -0.84 24.41 8.39
C ASP A 39 -0.60 22.88 8.42
N ASP A 40 0.68 22.49 8.48
CA ASP A 40 1.11 21.08 8.51
C ASP A 40 0.56 20.35 9.75
N ALA A 41 0.50 21.01 10.91
CA ALA A 41 0.03 20.39 12.15
C ALA A 41 -1.47 20.05 12.08
N GLU A 42 -2.30 20.97 11.60
CA GLU A 42 -3.73 20.75 11.37
C GLU A 42 -3.95 19.65 10.33
N ALA A 43 -3.18 19.67 9.23
CA ALA A 43 -3.28 18.67 8.17
C ALA A 43 -2.96 17.26 8.68
N ARG A 44 -1.84 17.10 9.42
CA ARG A 44 -1.44 15.82 10.02
C ARG A 44 -2.47 15.33 11.03
N ALA A 45 -2.99 16.20 11.89
CA ALA A 45 -4.00 15.82 12.87
C ALA A 45 -5.28 15.28 12.18
N LYS A 46 -5.73 15.94 11.11
CA LYS A 46 -6.89 15.48 10.32
C LYS A 46 -6.63 14.14 9.64
N LEU A 47 -5.47 13.97 9.02
CA LEU A 47 -5.09 12.72 8.36
C LEU A 47 -4.98 11.57 9.36
N GLN A 48 -4.33 11.81 10.49
CA GLN A 48 -4.18 10.83 11.55
C GLN A 48 -5.53 10.40 12.12
N ALA A 49 -6.42 11.36 12.40
CA ALA A 49 -7.77 11.07 12.88
C ALA A 49 -8.56 10.18 11.91
N VAL A 50 -8.45 10.42 10.60
CA VAL A 50 -9.13 9.64 9.55
C VAL A 50 -8.52 8.24 9.37
N LEU A 51 -7.22 8.10 9.64
CA LEU A 51 -6.53 6.80 9.66
C LEU A 51 -6.90 5.97 10.89
N ASP A 52 -7.06 6.62 12.05
CA ASP A 52 -7.31 5.92 13.31
C ASP A 52 -8.79 5.62 13.55
N ASN A 53 -9.70 6.43 13.00
CA ASN A 53 -11.15 6.16 13.06
C ASN A 53 -11.66 5.23 11.94
N GLY A 54 -10.77 4.72 11.07
CA GLY A 54 -11.11 3.79 10.00
C GLY A 54 -11.83 4.39 8.79
N LYS A 55 -12.16 5.69 8.78
CA LYS A 55 -12.82 6.34 7.63
C LYS A 55 -11.99 6.25 6.35
N ALA A 56 -10.66 6.25 6.46
CA ALA A 56 -9.77 6.03 5.31
C ALA A 56 -10.04 4.67 4.63
N ALA A 57 -10.26 3.63 5.43
CA ALA A 57 -10.55 2.28 4.95
C ALA A 57 -11.97 2.18 4.38
N GLU A 58 -12.96 2.82 5.02
CA GLU A 58 -14.35 2.89 4.53
C GLU A 58 -14.42 3.56 3.15
N VAL A 59 -13.78 4.71 2.97
CA VAL A 59 -13.75 5.42 1.68
C VAL A 59 -13.06 4.58 0.61
N PHE A 60 -12.00 3.85 0.96
CA PHE A 60 -11.34 2.93 0.04
C PHE A 60 -12.27 1.77 -0.38
N GLY A 61 -13.01 1.18 0.56
CA GLY A 61 -14.01 0.15 0.26
C GLY A 61 -15.10 0.66 -0.68
N ARG A 62 -15.64 1.85 -0.41
CA ARG A 62 -16.62 2.53 -1.29
C ARG A 62 -16.06 2.80 -2.69
N MET A 63 -14.80 3.21 -2.79
CA MET A 63 -14.11 3.43 -4.06
C MET A 63 -13.96 2.13 -4.87
N VAL A 64 -13.66 1.01 -4.22
CA VAL A 64 -13.57 -0.31 -4.86
C VAL A 64 -14.95 -0.75 -5.37
N ALA A 65 -15.99 -0.63 -4.54
CA ALA A 65 -17.36 -0.95 -4.93
C ALA A 65 -17.84 -0.11 -6.14
N ALA A 66 -17.55 1.20 -6.15
CA ALA A 66 -17.89 2.08 -7.26
C ALA A 66 -17.20 1.69 -8.58
N GLN A 67 -16.03 1.06 -8.51
CA GLN A 67 -15.30 0.51 -9.66
C GLN A 67 -15.70 -0.94 -9.99
N LYS A 68 -16.88 -1.39 -9.53
CA LYS A 68 -17.41 -2.75 -9.72
C LYS A 68 -16.63 -3.85 -9.02
N GLY A 69 -15.85 -3.50 -8.00
CA GLY A 69 -15.22 -4.46 -7.10
C GLY A 69 -16.17 -4.93 -5.98
N PRO A 70 -15.72 -5.86 -5.13
CA PRO A 70 -16.51 -6.35 -4.01
C PRO A 70 -16.79 -5.25 -2.97
N THR A 71 -18.01 -5.22 -2.44
CA THR A 71 -18.45 -4.23 -1.45
C THR A 71 -17.83 -4.44 -0.07
N ASP A 72 -17.41 -5.66 0.23
CA ASP A 72 -16.78 -6.12 1.47
C ASP A 72 -15.27 -6.39 1.29
N PHE A 73 -14.66 -5.76 0.28
CA PHE A 73 -13.26 -6.01 -0.07
C PHE A 73 -12.29 -5.69 1.07
N VAL A 74 -12.56 -4.68 1.90
CA VAL A 74 -11.64 -4.25 2.97
C VAL A 74 -11.61 -5.27 4.11
N GLU A 75 -12.74 -5.92 4.38
CA GLU A 75 -12.93 -6.92 5.43
C GLU A 75 -12.53 -8.32 4.93
N ASN A 76 -12.79 -8.61 3.65
CA ASN A 76 -12.63 -9.94 3.07
C ASN A 76 -11.58 -9.98 1.93
N TYR A 77 -10.61 -9.06 1.89
CA TYR A 77 -9.61 -9.00 0.81
C TYR A 77 -8.91 -10.34 0.54
N ALA A 78 -8.71 -11.17 1.58
CA ALA A 78 -8.08 -12.48 1.47
C ALA A 78 -8.88 -13.47 0.61
N LYS A 79 -10.21 -13.32 0.52
CA LYS A 79 -11.08 -14.16 -0.31
C LYS A 79 -11.03 -13.77 -1.78
N TYR A 80 -10.84 -12.48 -2.06
CA TYR A 80 -10.91 -11.93 -3.42
C TYR A 80 -9.55 -11.85 -4.12
N LEU A 81 -8.46 -11.72 -3.36
CA LEU A 81 -7.14 -11.58 -3.94
C LEU A 81 -6.58 -12.95 -4.32
N PRO A 82 -6.13 -13.13 -5.57
CA PRO A 82 -5.52 -14.38 -6.00
C PRO A 82 -4.29 -14.66 -5.14
N THR A 83 -4.29 -15.83 -4.53
CA THR A 83 -3.14 -16.37 -3.81
C THR A 83 -2.20 -17.03 -4.81
N ALA A 84 -0.90 -16.83 -4.60
CA ALA A 84 0.09 -17.51 -5.41
C ALA A 84 0.02 -19.02 -5.14
N MET A 85 0.04 -19.84 -6.20
CA MET A 85 -0.01 -21.30 -6.11
C MET A 85 1.14 -21.88 -5.27
N LEU A 86 2.29 -21.20 -5.25
CA LEU A 86 3.44 -21.55 -4.41
C LEU A 86 3.97 -20.29 -3.71
N THR A 87 4.12 -20.35 -2.38
CA THR A 87 4.78 -19.30 -1.59
C THR A 87 5.93 -19.93 -0.82
N LYS A 88 7.17 -19.52 -1.10
CA LYS A 88 8.37 -20.03 -0.43
C LYS A 88 9.30 -18.88 -0.07
N ALA A 89 9.84 -18.89 1.14
CA ALA A 89 10.86 -17.93 1.55
C ALA A 89 12.19 -18.25 0.85
N VAL A 90 12.87 -17.19 0.39
CA VAL A 90 14.24 -17.26 -0.16
C VAL A 90 15.17 -16.67 0.90
N TYR A 91 16.15 -17.47 1.33
CA TYR A 91 17.15 -17.06 2.31
C TYR A 91 18.46 -16.74 1.59
N ALA A 92 19.27 -15.86 2.17
CA ALA A 92 20.62 -15.62 1.68
C ALA A 92 21.51 -16.84 1.96
N ASP A 93 22.47 -17.11 1.08
CA ASP A 93 23.41 -18.22 1.24
C ASP A 93 24.34 -18.05 2.45
N THR A 94 24.50 -16.80 2.92
CA THR A 94 25.35 -16.44 4.07
C THR A 94 24.64 -15.43 4.97
N GLU A 95 25.00 -15.45 6.26
CA GLU A 95 24.52 -14.45 7.23
C GLU A 95 25.26 -13.12 7.04
N GLY A 96 24.54 -12.01 7.15
CA GLY A 96 25.10 -10.67 6.97
C GLY A 96 24.05 -9.56 6.98
N PHE A 97 24.48 -8.35 6.65
CA PHE A 97 23.59 -7.19 6.49
C PHE A 97 23.39 -6.86 5.01
N VAL A 98 22.18 -6.44 4.64
CA VAL A 98 21.89 -5.98 3.28
C VAL A 98 22.64 -4.67 3.02
N SER A 99 23.71 -4.72 2.23
CA SER A 99 24.51 -3.55 1.85
C SER A 99 23.94 -2.83 0.64
N GLU A 100 23.46 -3.58 -0.35
CA GLU A 100 22.92 -3.06 -1.60
C GLU A 100 21.69 -3.85 -2.05
N MET A 101 20.79 -3.19 -2.78
CA MET A 101 19.58 -3.80 -3.31
C MET A 101 19.33 -3.30 -4.74
N ASP A 102 19.51 -4.18 -5.73
CA ASP A 102 19.21 -3.87 -7.12
C ASP A 102 17.68 -3.90 -7.36
N THR A 103 17.08 -2.71 -7.31
CA THR A 103 15.64 -2.55 -7.53
C THR A 103 15.20 -2.86 -8.95
N ARG A 104 16.10 -2.76 -9.94
CA ARG A 104 15.83 -3.11 -11.35
C ARG A 104 15.79 -4.62 -11.51
N ALA A 105 16.78 -5.34 -10.98
CA ALA A 105 16.80 -6.80 -11.00
C ALA A 105 15.57 -7.39 -10.30
N LEU A 106 15.19 -6.84 -9.13
CA LEU A 106 13.96 -7.24 -8.43
C LEU A 106 12.70 -6.97 -9.26
N GLY A 107 12.63 -5.83 -9.95
CA GLY A 107 11.52 -5.51 -10.86
C GLY A 107 11.41 -6.51 -12.01
N MET A 108 12.54 -6.84 -12.65
CA MET A 108 12.58 -7.82 -13.74
C MET A 108 12.20 -9.23 -13.28
N ALA A 109 12.60 -9.64 -12.07
CA ALA A 109 12.18 -10.91 -11.50
C ALA A 109 10.65 -10.99 -11.33
N VAL A 110 9.99 -9.89 -10.93
CA VAL A 110 8.53 -9.82 -10.83
C VAL A 110 7.86 -9.94 -12.20
N VAL A 111 8.43 -9.32 -13.24
CA VAL A 111 7.94 -9.44 -14.63
C VAL A 111 8.09 -10.88 -15.14
N ALA A 112 9.24 -11.51 -14.91
CA ALA A 112 9.48 -12.90 -15.28
C ALA A 112 8.52 -13.89 -14.59
N MET A 113 8.08 -13.58 -13.37
CA MET A 113 7.06 -14.35 -12.64
C MET A 113 5.60 -14.02 -13.05
N GLY A 114 5.38 -13.21 -14.09
CA GLY A 114 4.04 -12.87 -14.60
C GLY A 114 3.32 -11.75 -13.84
N GLY A 115 4.01 -11.02 -12.95
CA GLY A 115 3.45 -9.90 -12.19
C GLY A 115 3.42 -8.56 -12.94
N GLY A 116 3.89 -8.54 -14.19
CA GLY A 116 3.85 -7.40 -15.10
C GLY A 116 3.75 -7.87 -16.55
N THR A 117 3.39 -6.98 -17.46
CA THR A 117 3.45 -7.26 -18.90
C THR A 117 4.91 -7.34 -19.34
N PRO A 118 5.33 -8.40 -20.06
CA PRO A 118 6.60 -8.37 -20.78
C PRO A 118 6.48 -7.23 -21.79
N SER A 119 7.31 -6.21 -21.65
CA SER A 119 7.46 -5.21 -22.70
C SER A 119 8.13 -5.88 -23.91
N GLY A 120 7.29 -6.32 -24.85
CA GLY A 120 7.65 -6.59 -26.24
C GLY A 120 7.75 -8.07 -26.63
N ILE A 121 6.73 -8.55 -27.34
CA ILE A 121 6.86 -8.95 -28.75
C ILE A 121 5.78 -8.18 -29.52
#